data_AF-A0A8U1F1N1-F1
#
_entry.id   AF-A0A8U1F1N1-F1
#
_cell.length_a   1.000
_cell.length_b   1.000
_cell.length_c   1.000
_cell.angle_alpha   90.00
_cell.angle_beta   90.00
_cell.angle_gamma   90.00
#
_symmetry.space_group_name_H-M   'P 1'
#
loop_
_entity.id
_entity.type
_entity.pdbx_description
1 polymer ?
#
loop_
_entity_poly.entity_id
_entity_poly.type
_entity_poly.pdbx_seq_one_letter_code
_entity_poly.pdbx_strand_id
1 'polypeptide(L)'
;MDLSVSSFLVPLMCKFCGCVGYQIQYEITRVQQKMKELAALHDKHMNRPTLDDSSEEEHAIEITTQEITQMFHRCQRAVTGLQTRCGHCTEQEERLLRNVVSSLAGSLQELSTNFRHTQSSYLKRMKNREERSKHFFDSGPLMEEDEDLAQYEMGFTDDQLVLVEQNTVMVEEREREVRQIVQSITDLNEIFRDLAGMVVEQGTVLDRIDFNVEQSCVKTDEGLKQLQKAEQYQKKNRKMLVILILTVIVVVLILILFGTKF
;
A
#
# COMPACT_ATOMS: atom_id res chain seq x y z
N MET A 1 -42.63 -4.43 1.82
CA MET A 1 -41.92 -5.55 2.48
C MET A 1 -40.45 -5.20 2.69
N ASP A 2 -40.13 -3.92 2.94
CA ASP A 2 -38.80 -3.38 2.58
C ASP A 2 -37.92 -2.94 3.77
N LEU A 3 -38.43 -3.01 5.01
CA LEU A 3 -37.64 -2.62 6.19
C LEU A 3 -36.70 -3.73 6.70
N SER A 4 -36.98 -5.01 6.44
CA SER A 4 -36.15 -6.11 6.94
C SER A 4 -34.86 -6.32 6.13
N VAL A 5 -34.89 -6.04 4.82
CA VAL A 5 -33.73 -6.25 3.92
C VAL A 5 -32.66 -5.18 4.17
N SER A 6 -33.06 -3.91 4.34
CA SER A 6 -32.14 -2.79 4.64
C SER A 6 -31.39 -3.00 5.97
N SER A 7 -32.08 -3.46 7.00
CA SER A 7 -31.52 -3.66 8.35
C SER A 7 -30.41 -4.73 8.41
N PHE A 8 -30.43 -5.71 7.50
CA PHE A 8 -29.41 -6.77 7.40
C PHE A 8 -28.31 -6.48 6.38
N LEU A 9 -28.59 -5.70 5.32
CA LEU A 9 -27.60 -5.37 4.31
C LEU A 9 -26.57 -4.34 4.79
N VAL A 10 -26.99 -3.33 5.58
CA VAL A 10 -26.11 -2.26 6.05
C VAL A 10 -24.91 -2.78 6.88
N PRO A 11 -25.11 -3.67 7.89
CA PRO A 11 -24.00 -4.25 8.64
C PRO A 11 -23.07 -5.14 7.79
N LEU A 12 -23.60 -5.79 6.77
CA LEU A 12 -22.84 -6.67 5.87
C LEU A 12 -21.96 -5.85 4.92
N MET A 13 -22.48 -4.73 4.39
CA MET A 13 -21.73 -3.80 3.55
C MET A 13 -20.61 -3.10 4.32
N CYS A 14 -20.85 -2.72 5.58
CA CYS A 14 -19.84 -2.12 6.45
C CYS A 14 -18.70 -3.10 6.79
N LYS A 15 -19.03 -4.38 7.08
CA LYS A 15 -18.02 -5.45 7.24
C LYS A 15 -17.23 -5.70 5.95
N PHE A 16 -17.91 -5.71 4.80
CA PHE A 16 -17.25 -5.88 3.51
C PHE A 16 -16.28 -4.73 3.20
N CYS A 17 -16.70 -3.50 3.48
CA CYS A 17 -15.88 -2.30 3.35
C CYS A 17 -14.63 -2.34 4.25
N GLY A 18 -14.78 -2.79 5.50
CA GLY A 18 -13.66 -3.03 6.41
C GLY A 18 -12.68 -4.08 5.86
N CYS A 19 -13.17 -5.23 5.41
CA CYS A 19 -12.34 -6.28 4.79
C CYS A 19 -11.60 -5.79 3.55
N VAL A 20 -12.26 -5.02 2.68
CA VAL A 20 -11.62 -4.43 1.49
C VAL A 20 -10.55 -3.41 1.90
N GLY A 21 -10.79 -2.59 2.92
CA GLY A 21 -9.78 -1.68 3.48
C GLY A 21 -8.52 -2.41 3.97
N TYR A 22 -8.68 -3.51 4.73
CA TYR A 22 -7.56 -4.35 5.16
C TYR A 22 -6.82 -5.00 3.98
N GLN A 23 -7.55 -5.45 2.96
CA GLN A 23 -6.95 -6.01 1.74
C GLN A 23 -6.07 -4.98 1.02
N ILE A 24 -6.53 -3.73 0.91
CA ILE A 24 -5.76 -2.66 0.25
C ILE A 24 -4.50 -2.33 1.07
N GLN A 25 -4.61 -2.23 2.40
CA GLN A 25 -3.45 -2.03 3.28
C GLN A 25 -2.40 -3.15 3.13
N TYR A 26 -2.85 -4.40 3.00
CA TYR A 26 -1.97 -5.53 2.75
C TYR A 26 -1.26 -5.40 1.39
N GLU A 27 -1.97 -5.03 0.32
CA GLU A 27 -1.37 -4.80 -1.00
C GLU A 27 -0.37 -3.63 -0.98
N ILE A 28 -0.68 -2.53 -0.28
CA ILE A 28 0.25 -1.40 -0.06
C ILE A 28 1.55 -1.88 0.61
N THR A 29 1.45 -2.74 1.62
CA THR A 29 2.62 -3.31 2.31
C THR A 29 3.44 -4.20 1.36
N ARG A 30 2.78 -4.94 0.46
CA ARG A 30 3.46 -5.74 -0.57
C ARG A 30 4.18 -4.87 -1.59
N VAL A 31 3.58 -3.75 -2.01
CA VAL A 31 4.23 -2.74 -2.87
C VAL A 31 5.51 -2.24 -2.20
N GLN A 32 5.44 -1.85 -0.93
CA GLN A 32 6.62 -1.43 -0.17
C GLN A 32 7.73 -2.47 -0.14
N GLN A 33 7.38 -3.74 0.05
CA GLN A 33 8.36 -4.83 0.07
C GLN A 33 9.03 -5.00 -1.30
N LYS A 34 8.25 -4.99 -2.38
CA LYS A 34 8.77 -5.08 -3.76
C LYS A 34 9.62 -3.89 -4.14
N MET A 35 9.29 -2.68 -3.68
CA MET A 35 10.13 -1.50 -3.87
C MET A 35 11.50 -1.63 -3.20
N LYS A 36 11.56 -2.28 -2.02
CA LYS A 36 12.84 -2.58 -1.36
C LYS A 36 13.66 -3.62 -2.12
N GLU A 37 13.01 -4.65 -2.65
CA GLU A 37 13.63 -5.66 -3.52
C GLU A 37 14.21 -5.01 -4.78
N LEU A 38 13.44 -4.13 -5.44
CA LEU A 38 13.89 -3.37 -6.60
C LEU A 38 15.10 -2.48 -6.27
N ALA A 39 15.09 -1.79 -5.13
CA ALA A 39 16.23 -0.97 -4.72
C ALA A 39 17.50 -1.81 -4.52
N ALA A 40 17.37 -3.03 -3.96
CA ALA A 40 18.49 -3.95 -3.84
C ALA A 40 19.00 -4.44 -5.20
N LEU A 41 18.10 -4.72 -6.15
CA LEU A 41 18.47 -5.06 -7.53
C LEU A 41 19.20 -3.90 -8.23
N HIS A 42 18.71 -2.66 -8.08
CA HIS A 42 19.38 -1.47 -8.61
C HIS A 42 20.81 -1.33 -8.07
N ASP A 43 21.01 -1.49 -6.76
CA ASP A 43 22.34 -1.40 -6.15
C ASP A 43 23.25 -2.56 -6.57
N LYS A 44 22.71 -3.79 -6.67
CA LYS A 44 23.44 -4.95 -7.20
C LYS A 44 23.91 -4.69 -8.64
N HIS A 45 23.01 -4.20 -9.48
CA HIS A 45 23.29 -3.87 -10.87
C HIS A 45 24.35 -2.76 -11.02
N MET A 46 24.30 -1.74 -10.16
CA MET A 46 25.25 -0.62 -10.20
C MET A 46 26.64 -0.96 -9.68
N ASN A 47 26.76 -1.90 -8.75
CA ASN A 47 28.03 -2.25 -8.12
C ASN A 47 28.75 -3.42 -8.79
N ARG A 48 28.23 -3.95 -9.90
CA ARG A 48 28.85 -5.12 -10.56
C ARG A 48 30.18 -4.79 -11.25
N PRO A 49 31.13 -5.75 -11.28
CA PRO A 49 32.30 -5.70 -12.16
C PRO A 49 31.88 -5.75 -13.64
N THR A 50 32.67 -5.17 -14.53
CA THR A 50 32.35 -4.98 -15.96
C THR A 50 32.29 -6.25 -16.82
N LEU A 51 32.63 -7.42 -16.27
CA LEU A 51 32.78 -8.68 -17.02
C LEU A 51 31.67 -9.72 -16.75
N ASP A 52 30.61 -9.33 -16.03
CA ASP A 52 29.48 -10.22 -15.71
C ASP A 52 28.32 -10.00 -16.68
N ASP A 53 27.67 -11.09 -17.09
CA ASP A 53 26.62 -11.09 -18.12
C ASP A 53 25.36 -10.39 -17.57
N SER A 54 25.01 -9.25 -18.15
CA SER A 54 24.13 -8.26 -17.50
C SER A 54 22.65 -8.55 -17.55
N SER A 55 22.28 -9.52 -18.38
CA SER A 55 20.92 -9.75 -18.82
C SER A 55 19.99 -10.21 -17.70
N GLU A 56 20.49 -10.98 -16.72
CA GLU A 56 19.66 -11.51 -15.63
C GLU A 56 19.18 -10.42 -14.66
N GLU A 57 20.06 -9.50 -14.21
CA GLU A 57 19.65 -8.40 -13.35
C GLU A 57 18.77 -7.39 -14.09
N GLU A 58 19.11 -7.05 -15.33
CA GLU A 58 18.33 -6.11 -16.15
C GLU A 58 16.91 -6.65 -16.36
N HIS A 59 16.77 -7.95 -16.66
CA HIS A 59 15.47 -8.60 -16.78
C HIS A 59 14.71 -8.66 -15.45
N ALA A 60 15.39 -8.94 -14.33
CA ALA A 60 14.77 -8.94 -13.00
C ALA A 60 14.25 -7.54 -12.60
N ILE A 61 14.99 -6.48 -12.95
CA ILE A 61 14.59 -5.08 -12.73
C ILE A 61 13.36 -4.75 -13.57
N GLU A 62 13.32 -5.16 -14.84
CA GLU A 62 12.16 -4.98 -15.72
C GLU A 62 10.91 -5.66 -15.13
N ILE A 63 11.00 -6.95 -14.80
CA ILE A 63 9.87 -7.71 -14.23
C ILE A 63 9.38 -7.05 -12.94
N THR A 64 10.29 -6.74 -12.02
CA THR A 64 9.92 -6.15 -10.73
C THR A 64 9.29 -4.76 -10.90
N THR A 65 9.79 -3.96 -11.84
CA THR A 65 9.22 -2.64 -12.19
C THR A 65 7.79 -2.78 -12.74
N GLN A 66 7.56 -3.74 -13.64
CA GLN A 66 6.23 -4.02 -14.18
C GLN A 66 5.27 -4.54 -13.10
N GLU A 67 5.72 -5.45 -12.23
CA GLU A 67 4.95 -5.97 -11.10
C GLU A 67 4.50 -4.84 -10.17
N ILE A 68 5.42 -3.94 -9.79
CA ILE A 68 5.11 -2.80 -8.93
C ILE A 68 4.07 -1.88 -9.58
N THR A 69 4.25 -1.56 -10.87
CA THR A 69 3.30 -0.70 -11.62
C THR A 69 1.90 -1.34 -11.66
N GLN A 70 1.81 -2.65 -11.90
CA GLN A 70 0.54 -3.38 -11.86
C GLN A 70 -0.09 -3.39 -10.46
N MET A 71 0.71 -3.51 -9.39
CA MET A 71 0.20 -3.43 -8.02
C MET A 71 -0.32 -2.04 -7.69
N PHE A 72 0.33 -0.96 -8.16
CA PHE A 72 -0.18 0.40 -8.02
C PHE A 72 -1.55 0.57 -8.69
N HIS A 73 -1.73 0.09 -9.93
CA HIS A 73 -3.03 0.13 -10.60
C HIS A 73 -4.10 -0.69 -9.87
N ARG A 74 -3.74 -1.86 -9.31
CA ARG A 74 -4.67 -2.66 -8.51
C ARG A 74 -5.11 -1.91 -7.25
N CYS A 75 -4.17 -1.30 -6.53
CA CYS A 75 -4.45 -0.49 -5.36
C CYS A 75 -5.33 0.72 -5.71
N GLN A 76 -4.98 1.46 -6.77
CA GLN A 76 -5.75 2.60 -7.26
C GLN A 76 -7.21 2.20 -7.56
N ARG A 77 -7.43 1.15 -8.36
CA ARG A 77 -8.79 0.66 -8.70
C ARG A 77 -9.56 0.18 -7.47
N ALA A 78 -8.88 -0.43 -6.49
CA ALA A 78 -9.51 -0.86 -5.26
C ALA A 78 -9.94 0.34 -4.40
N VAL A 79 -9.10 1.37 -4.31
CA VAL A 79 -9.37 2.60 -3.56
C VAL A 79 -10.51 3.41 -4.21
N THR A 80 -10.52 3.57 -5.54
CA THR A 80 -11.62 4.24 -6.25
C THR A 80 -12.91 3.42 -6.26
N GLY A 81 -12.79 2.09 -6.35
CA GLY A 81 -13.92 1.16 -6.23
C GLY A 81 -14.57 1.17 -4.85
N LEU A 82 -13.81 1.48 -3.80
CA LEU A 82 -14.31 1.59 -2.44
C LEU A 82 -15.26 2.79 -2.29
N GLN A 83 -14.96 3.90 -2.95
CA GLN A 83 -15.77 5.13 -2.93
C GLN A 83 -17.11 4.98 -3.66
N THR A 84 -17.15 4.19 -4.73
CA THR A 84 -18.37 3.98 -5.56
C THR A 84 -19.31 2.90 -5.03
N ARG A 85 -18.84 1.99 -4.16
CA ARG A 85 -19.62 0.84 -3.67
C ARG A 85 -20.52 1.11 -2.46
N CYS A 86 -20.40 2.26 -1.80
CA CYS A 86 -21.19 2.59 -0.60
C CYS A 86 -22.38 3.51 -0.93
N GLY A 87 -23.41 2.98 -1.60
CA GLY A 87 -24.63 3.74 -1.91
C GLY A 87 -25.71 3.71 -0.82
N HIS A 88 -25.58 2.84 0.19
CA HIS A 88 -26.61 2.59 1.23
C HIS A 88 -25.99 2.56 2.64
N CYS A 89 -25.06 3.46 2.92
CA CYS A 89 -24.33 3.50 4.18
C CYS A 89 -24.93 4.59 5.08
N THR A 90 -24.93 4.39 6.41
CA THR A 90 -25.34 5.46 7.33
C THR A 90 -24.38 6.65 7.22
N GLU A 91 -24.82 7.85 7.60
CA GLU A 91 -23.98 9.07 7.51
C GLU A 91 -22.64 8.92 8.27
N GLN A 92 -22.65 8.16 9.38
CA GLN A 92 -21.44 7.85 10.15
C GLN A 92 -20.49 6.91 9.40
N GLU A 93 -21.02 5.85 8.78
CA GLU A 93 -20.24 4.90 7.98
C GLU A 93 -19.65 5.55 6.73
N GLU A 94 -20.41 6.43 6.08
CA GLU A 94 -19.95 7.17 4.91
C GLU A 94 -18.78 8.12 5.24
N ARG A 95 -18.83 8.76 6.42
CA ARG A 95 -17.71 9.59 6.92
C ARG A 95 -16.47 8.75 7.24
N LEU A 96 -16.64 7.60 7.91
CA LEU A 96 -15.54 6.68 8.19
C LEU A 96 -14.90 6.16 6.90
N LEU A 97 -15.73 5.80 5.92
CA LEU A 97 -15.28 5.35 4.61
C LEU A 97 -14.45 6.40 3.88
N ARG A 98 -14.92 7.65 3.82
CA ARG A 98 -14.15 8.76 3.22
C ARG A 98 -12.79 8.93 3.89
N ASN A 99 -12.71 8.81 5.21
CA ASN A 99 -11.44 8.89 5.94
C ASN A 99 -10.49 7.74 5.57
N VAL A 100 -11.00 6.50 5.49
CA VAL A 100 -10.21 5.34 5.07
C VAL A 100 -9.71 5.51 3.64
N VAL A 101 -10.58 5.90 2.71
CA VAL A 101 -10.22 6.13 1.30
C VAL A 101 -9.13 7.18 1.15
N SER A 102 -9.25 8.31 1.85
CA SER A 102 -8.25 9.39 1.82
C SER A 102 -6.92 8.96 2.42
N SER A 103 -6.94 8.24 3.55
CA SER A 103 -5.72 7.68 4.14
C SER A 103 -5.01 6.70 3.19
N LEU A 104 -5.77 5.79 2.56
CA LEU A 104 -5.23 4.84 1.58
C LEU A 104 -4.67 5.55 0.33
N ALA A 105 -5.39 6.56 -0.18
CA ALA A 105 -4.95 7.38 -1.30
C ALA A 105 -3.67 8.14 -0.98
N GLY A 106 -3.57 8.73 0.22
CA GLY A 106 -2.37 9.40 0.72
C GLY A 106 -1.16 8.46 0.81
N SER A 107 -1.33 7.27 1.40
CA SER A 107 -0.26 6.26 1.46
C SER A 107 0.18 5.82 0.06
N LEU A 108 -0.76 5.61 -0.86
CA LEU A 108 -0.45 5.20 -2.23
C LEU A 108 0.25 6.32 -3.03
N GLN A 109 -0.10 7.58 -2.78
CA GLN A 109 0.54 8.75 -3.35
C GLN A 109 1.99 8.91 -2.87
N GLU A 110 2.23 8.71 -1.57
CA GLU A 110 3.57 8.71 -0.98
C GLU A 110 4.44 7.60 -1.59
N LEU A 111 3.90 6.38 -1.72
CA LEU A 111 4.60 5.27 -2.35
C LEU A 111 4.92 5.52 -3.82
N SER A 112 3.99 6.08 -4.59
CA SER A 112 4.22 6.45 -5.99
C SER A 112 5.35 7.48 -6.11
N THR A 113 5.37 8.47 -5.22
CA THR A 113 6.43 9.48 -5.17
C THR A 113 7.80 8.85 -4.88
N ASN A 114 7.86 7.99 -3.86
CA ASN A 114 9.07 7.27 -3.49
C ASN A 114 9.58 6.37 -4.64
N PHE A 115 8.69 5.65 -5.32
CA PHE A 115 9.05 4.80 -6.45
C PHE A 115 9.63 5.60 -7.61
N ARG A 116 8.96 6.68 -8.01
CA ARG A 116 9.43 7.57 -9.09
C ARG A 116 10.77 8.21 -8.75
N HIS A 117 11.00 8.57 -7.48
CA HIS A 117 12.29 9.09 -7.03
C HIS A 117 13.40 8.03 -7.13
N THR A 118 13.16 6.82 -6.64
CA THR A 118 14.10 5.69 -6.74
C THR A 118 14.46 5.39 -8.19
N GLN A 119 13.47 5.32 -9.09
CA GLN A 119 13.68 5.08 -10.52
C GLN A 119 14.46 6.23 -11.19
N SER A 120 14.11 7.49 -10.89
CA SER A 120 14.83 8.65 -11.44
C SER A 120 16.30 8.69 -10.98
N SER A 121 16.56 8.35 -9.71
CA SER A 121 17.91 8.26 -9.15
C SER A 121 18.71 7.15 -9.83
N TYR A 122 18.10 5.98 -10.04
CA TYR A 122 18.71 4.86 -10.74
C TYR A 122 19.06 5.21 -12.20
N LEU A 123 18.12 5.77 -12.97
CA LEU A 123 18.37 6.25 -14.33
C LEU A 123 19.52 7.27 -14.41
N LYS A 124 19.57 8.22 -13.46
CA LYS A 124 20.66 9.20 -13.39
C LYS A 124 22.01 8.52 -13.13
N ARG A 125 22.06 7.53 -12.23
CA ARG A 125 23.29 6.75 -11.95
C ARG A 125 23.74 5.95 -13.17
N MET A 126 22.80 5.31 -13.89
CA MET A 126 23.10 4.60 -15.13
C MET A 126 23.71 5.53 -16.18
N LYS A 127 23.06 6.67 -16.44
CA LYS A 127 23.54 7.67 -17.42
C LYS A 127 24.95 8.18 -17.07
N ASN A 128 25.18 8.52 -15.80
CA ASN A 128 26.51 8.97 -15.34
C ASN A 128 27.60 7.90 -15.52
N ARG A 129 27.26 6.61 -15.35
CA ARG A 129 28.20 5.50 -15.58
C ARG A 129 28.55 5.39 -17.06
N GLU A 130 27.56 5.54 -17.94
CA GLU A 130 27.74 5.50 -19.39
C GLU A 130 28.57 6.67 -19.92
N GLU A 131 28.29 7.90 -19.47
CA GLU A 131 29.07 9.09 -19.81
C GLU A 131 30.55 8.93 -19.42
N ARG A 132 30.81 8.36 -18.23
CA ARG A 132 32.19 8.08 -17.78
C ARG A 132 32.88 7.00 -18.63
N SER A 133 32.16 5.99 -19.09
CA SER A 133 32.73 5.00 -20.03
C SER A 133 33.02 5.59 -21.42
N LYS A 134 32.14 6.47 -21.93
CA LYS A 134 32.35 7.14 -23.22
C LYS A 134 33.58 8.05 -23.20
N HIS A 135 33.76 8.84 -22.14
CA HIS A 135 34.95 9.69 -21.97
C HIS A 135 36.28 8.90 -21.96
N PHE A 136 36.28 7.66 -21.49
CA PHE A 136 37.47 6.81 -21.51
C PHE A 136 37.82 6.32 -22.92
N PHE A 137 36.82 6.03 -23.76
CA PHE A 137 37.02 5.59 -25.15
C PHE A 137 37.28 6.74 -26.12
N ASP A 138 36.70 7.93 -25.87
CA ASP A 138 36.93 9.16 -26.64
C ASP A 138 38.32 9.76 -26.38
N SER A 139 39.03 9.29 -25.35
CA SER A 139 40.42 9.66 -25.03
C SER A 139 41.45 8.56 -25.36
N GLY A 140 41.15 7.68 -26.34
CA GLY A 140 42.14 6.79 -26.97
C GLY A 140 43.21 7.58 -27.75
N PRO A 141 44.43 7.04 -27.94
CA PRO A 141 45.69 7.77 -27.87
C PRO A 141 45.75 8.99 -28.79
N LEU A 142 46.31 10.08 -28.25
CA LEU A 142 46.86 11.24 -28.95
C LEU A 142 47.34 10.88 -30.37
N MET A 143 46.46 11.01 -31.35
CA MET A 143 46.87 11.36 -32.70
C MET A 143 47.24 12.83 -32.56
N GLU A 144 48.50 13.07 -32.20
CA GLU A 144 49.10 14.38 -32.44
C GLU A 144 48.77 14.75 -33.89
N GLU A 145 48.17 15.92 -34.05
CA GLU A 145 47.87 16.54 -35.32
C GLU A 145 49.19 16.72 -36.08
N ASP A 146 49.59 15.72 -36.86
CA ASP A 146 50.57 15.90 -37.92
C ASP A 146 49.79 16.09 -39.22
N GLU A 147 49.91 17.29 -39.76
CA GLU A 147 49.00 17.92 -40.72
C GLU A 147 49.14 17.41 -42.16
N ASP A 148 49.84 16.29 -42.40
CA ASP A 148 50.15 15.80 -43.74
C ASP A 148 50.18 14.26 -43.82
N LEU A 149 49.01 13.62 -43.93
CA LEU A 149 48.92 12.32 -44.62
C LEU A 149 47.51 12.03 -45.14
N ALA A 150 47.16 12.68 -46.24
CA ALA A 150 46.21 12.10 -47.17
C ALA A 150 46.72 10.71 -47.59
N GLN A 151 45.85 9.70 -47.54
CA GLN A 151 46.02 8.35 -48.08
C GLN A 151 46.56 7.27 -47.12
N TYR A 152 45.69 6.81 -46.20
CA TYR A 152 45.67 5.39 -45.83
C TYR A 152 44.23 4.91 -45.60
N GLU A 153 43.68 4.30 -46.64
CA GLU A 153 42.51 3.43 -46.60
C GLU A 153 42.89 2.16 -45.84
N MET A 154 42.82 2.19 -44.50
CA MET A 154 42.78 0.98 -43.67
C MET A 154 41.34 0.77 -43.24
N GLY A 155 40.66 -0.12 -43.95
CA GLY A 155 39.36 -0.64 -43.53
C GLY A 155 39.47 -1.18 -42.10
N PHE A 156 38.40 -0.97 -41.33
CA PHE A 156 38.21 -1.64 -40.06
C PHE A 156 38.49 -3.15 -40.23
N THR A 157 39.33 -3.73 -39.39
CA THR A 157 39.47 -5.18 -39.32
C THR A 157 38.11 -5.78 -38.92
N ASP A 158 37.72 -6.93 -39.49
CA ASP A 158 36.44 -7.61 -39.19
C ASP A 158 36.19 -7.74 -37.67
N ASP A 159 37.24 -7.98 -36.88
CA ASP A 159 37.16 -8.04 -35.41
C ASP A 159 36.81 -6.71 -34.74
N GLN A 160 37.18 -5.57 -35.34
CA GLN A 160 36.87 -4.23 -34.84
C GLN A 160 35.47 -3.78 -35.26
N LEU A 161 34.97 -4.24 -36.41
CA LEU A 161 33.60 -4.01 -36.86
C LEU A 161 32.58 -4.78 -35.99
N VAL A 162 32.90 -6.03 -35.61
CA VAL A 162 32.09 -6.84 -34.68
C VAL A 162 31.99 -6.19 -33.29
N LEU A 163 33.04 -5.53 -32.81
CA LEU A 163 33.05 -4.83 -31.52
C LEU A 163 32.21 -3.53 -31.53
N VAL A 164 32.14 -2.85 -32.68
CA VAL A 164 31.26 -1.70 -32.90
C VAL A 164 29.81 -2.16 -33.04
N GLU A 165 29.56 -3.26 -33.76
CA GLU A 165 28.22 -3.84 -33.93
C GLU A 165 27.67 -4.39 -32.60
N GLN A 166 28.49 -5.08 -31.80
CA GLN A 166 28.16 -5.47 -30.41
C GLN A 166 27.89 -4.27 -29.50
N ASN A 167 28.63 -3.15 -29.66
CA ASN A 167 28.33 -1.91 -28.94
C ASN A 167 26.98 -1.31 -29.37
N THR A 168 26.62 -1.37 -30.67
CA THR A 168 25.34 -0.83 -31.14
C THR A 168 24.13 -1.65 -30.66
N VAL A 169 24.24 -2.98 -30.62
CA VAL A 169 23.18 -3.85 -30.07
C VAL A 169 23.04 -3.68 -28.55
N MET A 170 24.15 -3.53 -27.81
CA MET A 170 24.10 -3.20 -26.38
C MET A 170 23.51 -1.81 -26.10
N VAL A 171 23.67 -0.85 -27.01
CA VAL A 171 23.02 0.47 -26.90
C VAL A 171 21.51 0.36 -27.11
N GLU A 172 21.05 -0.40 -28.10
CA GLU A 172 19.61 -0.60 -28.36
C GLU A 172 18.87 -1.33 -27.22
N GLU A 173 19.47 -2.38 -26.65
CA GLU A 173 18.89 -3.11 -25.51
C GLU A 173 18.83 -2.25 -24.25
N ARG A 174 19.85 -1.43 -23.98
CA ARG A 174 19.81 -0.46 -22.87
C ARG A 174 18.81 0.67 -23.09
N GLU A 175 18.67 1.18 -24.31
CA GLU A 175 17.64 2.17 -24.63
C GLU A 175 16.22 1.61 -24.40
N ARG A 176 16.04 0.29 -24.53
CA ARG A 176 14.77 -0.37 -24.21
C ARG A 176 14.50 -0.41 -22.70
N GLU A 177 15.48 -0.78 -21.88
CA GLU A 177 15.35 -0.77 -20.41
C GLU A 177 15.01 0.63 -19.89
N VAL A 178 15.77 1.64 -20.32
CA VAL A 178 15.53 3.04 -19.95
C VAL A 178 14.13 3.50 -20.37
N ARG A 179 13.69 3.15 -21.58
CA ARG A 179 12.33 3.46 -22.06
C ARG A 179 11.25 2.86 -21.17
N GLN A 180 11.40 1.62 -20.73
CA GLN A 180 10.43 0.97 -19.84
C GLN A 180 10.36 1.61 -18.46
N ILE A 181 11.51 1.97 -17.88
CA ILE A 181 11.53 2.66 -16.60
C ILE A 181 10.86 4.03 -16.72
N VAL A 182 11.15 4.80 -17.78
CA VAL A 182 10.50 6.09 -18.05
C VAL A 182 8.99 5.94 -18.26
N GLN A 183 8.56 4.88 -18.95
CA GLN A 183 7.14 4.56 -19.11
C GLN A 183 6.48 4.31 -17.74
N SER A 184 7.10 3.50 -16.86
CA SER A 184 6.58 3.24 -15.51
C SER A 184 6.45 4.52 -14.67
N ILE A 185 7.41 5.47 -14.79
CA ILE A 185 7.34 6.78 -14.11
C ILE A 185 6.16 7.60 -14.64
N THR A 186 5.91 7.54 -15.96
CA THR A 186 4.83 8.28 -16.62
C THR A 186 3.47 7.72 -16.23
N ASP A 187 3.31 6.39 -16.27
CA ASP A 187 2.09 5.68 -15.86
C ASP A 187 1.72 6.01 -14.40
N LEU A 188 2.71 5.99 -13.51
CA LEU A 188 2.48 6.33 -12.09
C LEU A 188 2.18 7.81 -11.85
N ASN A 189 2.55 8.71 -12.77
CA ASN A 189 2.20 10.12 -12.69
C ASN A 189 0.69 10.32 -12.98
N GLU A 190 0.11 9.51 -13.87
CA GLU A 190 -1.33 9.49 -14.10
C GLU A 190 -2.07 9.02 -12.83
N ILE A 191 -1.65 7.89 -12.25
CA ILE A 191 -2.19 7.40 -10.97
C ILE A 191 -2.07 8.45 -9.86
N PHE A 192 -0.93 9.13 -9.78
CA PHE A 192 -0.70 10.19 -8.79
C PHE A 192 -1.72 11.32 -8.90
N ARG A 193 -2.06 11.76 -10.12
CA ARG A 193 -3.05 12.83 -10.33
C ARG A 193 -4.45 12.39 -9.93
N ASP A 194 -4.83 11.17 -10.29
CA ASP A 194 -6.13 10.59 -9.93
C ASP A 194 -6.30 10.51 -8.40
N LEU A 195 -5.25 10.08 -7.69
CA LEU A 195 -5.27 9.97 -6.23
C LEU A 195 -5.18 11.33 -5.53
N ALA A 196 -4.45 12.30 -6.10
CA ALA A 196 -4.32 13.63 -5.52
C ALA A 196 -5.69 14.33 -5.39
N GLY A 197 -6.59 14.13 -6.36
CA GLY A 197 -7.97 14.63 -6.27
C GLY A 197 -8.72 14.07 -5.05
N MET A 198 -8.48 12.80 -4.72
CA MET A 198 -9.12 12.11 -3.58
C MET A 198 -8.59 12.57 -2.22
N VAL A 199 -7.36 13.08 -2.16
CA VAL A 199 -6.71 13.58 -0.93
C VAL A 199 -7.08 15.05 -0.66
N VAL A 200 -7.26 15.86 -1.70
CA VAL A 200 -7.51 17.32 -1.59
C VAL A 200 -8.92 17.64 -1.07
N GLU A 201 -9.94 16.82 -1.34
CA GLU A 201 -11.30 17.03 -0.83
C GLU A 201 -11.42 16.91 0.70
N GLN A 202 -10.35 16.52 1.40
CA GLN A 202 -10.34 16.25 2.85
C GLN A 202 -9.47 17.22 3.67
N GLY A 203 -9.23 18.44 3.15
CA GLY A 203 -8.47 19.48 3.85
C GLY A 203 -8.82 19.55 5.35
N THR A 204 -7.80 19.36 6.20
CA THR A 204 -7.78 19.48 7.69
C THR A 204 -8.20 18.28 8.57
N VAL A 205 -8.29 17.04 8.07
CA VAL A 205 -8.88 15.90 8.83
C VAL A 205 -7.86 14.91 9.45
N LEU A 206 -6.55 15.16 9.44
CA LEU A 206 -5.62 14.33 10.23
C LEU A 206 -5.91 14.37 11.75
N ASP A 207 -6.62 15.39 12.24
CA ASP A 207 -7.00 15.56 13.65
C ASP A 207 -8.26 14.76 14.07
N ARG A 208 -8.97 14.09 13.13
CA ARG A 208 -10.25 13.41 13.43
C ARG A 208 -10.17 11.89 13.49
N ILE A 209 -9.06 11.28 13.08
CA ILE A 209 -8.86 9.83 13.24
C ILE A 209 -8.70 9.52 14.74
N ASP A 210 -7.90 10.33 15.45
CA ASP A 210 -7.79 10.23 16.92
C ASP A 210 -9.16 10.43 17.58
N PHE A 211 -9.95 11.43 17.16
CA PHE A 211 -11.29 11.68 17.72
C PHE A 211 -12.29 10.53 17.51
N ASN A 212 -12.25 9.83 16.36
CA ASN A 212 -13.20 8.75 16.06
C ASN A 212 -12.78 7.39 16.65
N VAL A 213 -11.48 7.13 16.76
CA VAL A 213 -10.94 5.97 17.50
C VAL A 213 -11.20 6.16 18.99
N GLU A 214 -10.99 7.36 19.52
CA GLU A 214 -11.34 7.73 20.89
C GLU A 214 -12.85 7.53 21.14
N GLN A 215 -13.72 8.01 20.24
CA GLN A 215 -15.17 7.84 20.41
C GLN A 215 -15.63 6.37 20.32
N SER A 216 -14.98 5.55 19.49
CA SER A 216 -15.27 4.11 19.41
C SER A 216 -14.79 3.38 20.68
N CYS A 217 -13.62 3.75 21.20
CA CYS A 217 -13.10 3.24 22.47
C CYS A 217 -14.01 3.63 23.65
N VAL A 218 -14.47 4.89 23.69
CA VAL A 218 -15.41 5.40 24.70
C VAL A 218 -16.74 4.64 24.65
N LYS A 219 -17.31 4.37 23.47
CA LYS A 219 -18.55 3.58 23.33
C LYS A 219 -18.38 2.13 23.82
N THR A 220 -17.23 1.51 23.57
CA THR A 220 -16.95 0.15 24.11
C THR A 220 -16.75 0.14 25.63
N ASP A 221 -16.12 1.17 26.20
CA ASP A 221 -15.95 1.33 27.64
C ASP A 221 -17.28 1.59 28.36
N GLU A 222 -18.16 2.41 27.77
CA GLU A 222 -19.53 2.60 28.28
C GLU A 222 -20.36 1.31 28.20
N GLY A 223 -20.24 0.55 27.11
CA GLY A 223 -20.86 -0.77 26.97
C GLY A 223 -20.39 -1.75 28.05
N LEU A 224 -19.08 -1.76 28.35
CA LEU A 224 -18.50 -2.57 29.42
C LEU A 224 -19.03 -2.16 30.80
N LYS A 225 -19.15 -0.85 31.07
CA LYS A 225 -19.74 -0.32 32.31
C LYS A 225 -21.21 -0.73 32.47
N GLN A 226 -21.99 -0.74 31.39
CA GLN A 226 -23.39 -1.20 31.45
C GLN A 226 -23.48 -2.70 31.72
N LEU A 227 -22.61 -3.52 31.11
CA LEU A 227 -22.53 -4.95 31.39
C LEU A 227 -22.14 -5.24 32.85
N GLN A 228 -21.15 -4.50 33.39
CA GLN A 228 -20.77 -4.63 34.80
C GLN A 228 -21.89 -4.20 35.75
N LYS A 229 -22.62 -3.12 35.45
CA LYS A 229 -23.80 -2.72 36.23
C LYS A 229 -24.85 -3.82 36.20
N ALA A 230 -25.15 -4.39 35.03
CA ALA A 230 -26.12 -5.47 34.88
C ALA A 230 -25.74 -6.71 35.70
N GLU A 231 -24.46 -7.10 35.70
CA GLU A 231 -23.96 -8.21 36.53
C GLU A 231 -24.14 -7.92 38.04
N GLN A 232 -23.82 -6.69 38.48
CA GLN A 232 -24.02 -6.29 39.88
C GLN A 232 -25.50 -6.31 40.28
N TYR A 233 -26.40 -5.85 39.41
CA TYR A 233 -27.84 -5.93 39.62
C TYR A 233 -28.30 -7.39 39.70
N GLN A 234 -27.84 -8.27 38.80
CA GLN A 234 -28.18 -9.69 38.82
C GLN A 234 -27.71 -10.38 40.12
N LYS A 235 -26.50 -10.07 40.58
CA LYS A 235 -25.94 -10.60 41.83
C LYS A 235 -26.69 -10.12 43.07
N LYS A 236 -27.13 -8.85 43.10
CA LYS A 236 -27.99 -8.30 44.17
C LYS A 236 -29.38 -8.94 44.15
N ASN A 237 -29.98 -9.08 42.97
CA ASN A 237 -31.32 -9.64 42.84
C ASN A 237 -31.37 -11.11 43.27
N ARG A 238 -30.30 -11.89 42.98
CA ARG A 238 -30.16 -13.26 43.48
C ARG A 238 -30.12 -13.36 45.01
N LYS A 239 -29.47 -12.42 45.70
CA LYS A 239 -29.48 -12.36 47.17
C LYS A 239 -30.86 -11.98 47.72
N MET A 240 -31.55 -11.03 47.08
CA MET A 240 -32.91 -10.63 47.46
C MET A 240 -33.91 -11.79 47.30
N LEU A 241 -33.79 -12.57 46.22
CA LEU A 241 -34.65 -13.72 45.96
C LEU A 241 -34.49 -14.82 47.03
N VAL A 242 -33.26 -15.08 47.49
CA VAL A 242 -33.00 -16.02 48.59
C VAL A 242 -33.62 -15.54 49.90
N ILE A 243 -33.52 -14.25 50.22
CA ILE A 243 -34.14 -13.67 51.43
C ILE A 243 -35.67 -13.80 51.35
N LEU A 244 -36.27 -13.53 50.20
CA LEU A 244 -37.72 -13.67 49.99
C LEU A 244 -38.17 -15.12 50.22
N ILE A 245 -37.49 -16.11 49.64
CA ILE A 245 -37.80 -17.53 49.85
C ILE A 245 -37.71 -17.89 51.34
N LEU A 246 -36.65 -17.46 52.03
CA LEU A 246 -36.47 -17.75 53.45
C LEU A 246 -37.58 -17.14 54.31
N THR A 247 -38.02 -15.91 54.02
CA THR A 247 -39.15 -15.30 54.73
C THR A 247 -40.46 -16.05 54.51
N VAL A 248 -40.73 -16.51 53.29
CA VAL A 248 -41.94 -17.32 52.99
C VAL A 248 -41.92 -18.63 53.78
N ILE A 249 -40.78 -19.31 53.85
CA ILE A 249 -40.65 -20.56 54.62
C ILE A 249 -40.94 -20.31 56.11
N VAL A 250 -40.38 -19.24 56.69
CA VAL A 250 -40.61 -18.89 58.10
C VAL A 250 -42.10 -18.62 58.37
N VAL A 251 -42.77 -17.88 57.49
CA VAL A 251 -44.22 -17.61 57.62
C VAL A 251 -45.02 -18.91 57.57
N VAL A 252 -44.71 -19.82 56.64
CA VAL A 252 -45.37 -21.12 56.53
C VAL A 252 -45.16 -21.96 57.79
N LEU A 253 -43.93 -21.99 58.35
CA LEU A 253 -43.65 -22.72 59.59
C LEU A 253 -44.42 -22.16 60.79
N ILE A 254 -44.55 -20.84 60.89
CA ILE A 254 -45.35 -20.19 61.95
C ILE A 254 -46.82 -20.58 61.81
N LEU A 255 -47.39 -20.56 60.60
CA LEU A 255 -48.77 -20.96 60.36
C LEU A 255 -49.02 -22.42 60.75
N ILE A 256 -48.08 -23.32 60.44
CA ILE A 256 -48.17 -24.73 60.83
C ILE A 256 -48.09 -24.88 62.36
N LEU A 257 -47.20 -24.17 63.05
CA LEU A 257 -47.10 -24.21 64.51
C LEU A 257 -48.38 -23.72 65.19
N PHE A 258 -48.99 -22.64 64.71
CA PHE A 258 -50.28 -22.18 65.22
C PHE A 258 -51.42 -23.17 64.90
N GLY A 259 -51.41 -23.76 63.71
CA GLY A 259 -52.42 -24.76 63.31
C GLY A 259 -52.30 -26.11 64.01
N THR A 260 -51.13 -26.45 64.57
CA THR A 260 -50.90 -27.69 65.34
C THR A 260 -51.05 -27.51 66.85
N LYS A 261 -51.05 -26.26 67.34
CA LYS A 261 -51.27 -25.90 68.75
C LYS A 261 -52.73 -25.60 69.10
N PHE A 262 -53.62 -25.66 68.10
CA PHE A 262 -55.08 -25.76 68.25
C PHE A 262 -55.51 -27.18 67.89
#